data_AF-A0A8J6HKM1-F1
#
_entry.id   AF-A0A8J6HKM1-F1
#
_cell.length_a   1.000
_cell.length_b   1.000
_cell.length_c   1.000
_cell.angle_alpha   90.00
_cell.angle_beta   90.00
_cell.angle_gamma   90.00
#
_symmetry.space_group_name_H-M   'P 1'
#
loop_
_entity.id
_entity.type
_entity.pdbx_description
1 polymer ?
#
loop_
_entity_poly.entity_id
_entity_poly.type
_entity_poly.pdbx_seq_one_letter_code
_entity_poly.pdbx_strand_id
1 'polypeptide(L)'
;MNPSSQTLSFLQLHSRFSPIILFRSNLVDTFKSVDTQHYSSHLNPSRRLTRTDADYIDVIHTDAGIFGLPIAVGHADFFPNGGRALQPGCQPSYLVQLRLVDQIFACSHVRAWKLYAESVANPGAFPATKCRTWRGPNKSCNFTKDAFMGYPNNNNLTMTATKHLLQIFRQFCSKAQERHVQVCILGADTAAGHALSILVKQNPTISALHLQGTSGVESMGLDLNHFDTRCKVHSYYDMDSASKSIKSADIVVMLGLNTCTSKMSIAKLVMAEGPRVSKLAEACARYAPKAVIIVAVTPISVTLPIVAEIYRKSDWYHPGRLLGSAMLVQIKANALAGHYQTLDPQMVHVPIVGGPDVDCALPLFAQAVPVGLSLKDSEKLMEKFREQVPHPVMSTAVGLNRMITGIAMGIRGDYDANVPAFIRSNVIGTCSHLVCIVKIGKSGVLHNYGLQKLRKDELMQFEETCLELKKREEMASDLVNRKDKCALPEFMIREMEEEKTEKMGIIR
;
A
#
# COMPACT_ATOMS: atom_id res chain seq x y z
N MET A 1 -13.25 7.05 -40.25
CA MET A 1 -11.79 7.20 -40.38
C MET A 1 -11.28 7.91 -39.14
N ASN A 2 -10.45 7.21 -38.36
CA ASN A 2 -9.83 7.63 -37.10
C ASN A 2 -8.40 8.14 -37.39
N PRO A 3 -7.87 9.05 -36.58
CA PRO A 3 -6.46 9.02 -36.17
C PRO A 3 -6.41 8.90 -34.64
N SER A 4 -6.14 7.69 -34.12
CA SER A 4 -4.82 7.25 -33.64
C SER A 4 -4.40 7.90 -32.32
N SER A 5 -4.57 7.11 -31.25
CA SER A 5 -4.05 7.27 -29.90
C SER A 5 -2.57 7.66 -29.87
N GLN A 6 -2.22 8.59 -28.97
CA GLN A 6 -0.85 8.69 -28.47
C GLN A 6 -0.84 8.64 -26.94
N THR A 7 0.14 7.87 -26.47
CA THR A 7 0.19 7.14 -25.23
C THR A 7 0.81 8.00 -24.14
N LEU A 8 0.20 8.08 -22.96
CA LEU A 8 0.84 8.59 -21.75
C LEU A 8 1.93 7.60 -21.33
N SER A 9 3.21 7.94 -21.56
CA SER A 9 4.34 7.19 -21.00
C SER A 9 4.76 7.84 -19.67
N PHE A 10 4.34 7.26 -18.55
CA PHE A 10 4.97 7.52 -17.25
C PHE A 10 6.19 6.61 -17.12
N LEU A 11 7.39 7.20 -17.13
CA LEU A 11 8.60 6.48 -16.76
C LEU A 11 8.67 6.40 -15.22
N GLN A 12 8.52 5.17 -14.77
CA GLN A 12 8.54 4.64 -13.42
C GLN A 12 9.79 5.09 -12.64
N LEU A 13 9.61 5.86 -11.55
CA LEU A 13 10.69 6.19 -10.61
C LEU A 13 10.76 5.12 -9.50
N HIS A 14 11.41 4.00 -9.82
CA HIS A 14 11.96 3.09 -8.81
C HIS A 14 13.27 3.68 -8.27
N SER A 15 13.27 4.18 -7.03
CA SER A 15 14.37 4.11 -6.05
C SER A 15 14.30 5.27 -5.06
N ARG A 16 14.44 4.97 -3.77
CA ARG A 16 14.43 5.93 -2.65
C ARG A 16 15.67 6.84 -2.57
N PHE A 17 16.49 6.94 -3.62
CA PHE A 17 17.70 7.78 -3.66
C PHE A 17 18.00 8.32 -5.07
N SER A 18 17.00 8.87 -5.76
CA SER A 18 17.20 9.52 -7.08
C SER A 18 17.39 11.04 -6.93
N PRO A 19 18.43 11.64 -7.54
CA PRO A 19 18.72 13.06 -7.44
C PRO A 19 17.78 13.93 -8.28
N ILE A 20 17.31 15.06 -7.72
CA ILE A 20 16.23 15.87 -8.30
C ILE A 20 16.81 17.06 -9.09
N ILE A 21 16.52 17.12 -10.39
CA ILE A 21 16.58 18.34 -11.23
C ILE A 21 15.14 18.66 -11.67
N LEU A 22 14.76 19.94 -11.69
CA LEU A 22 13.39 20.41 -11.93
C LEU A 22 13.25 20.98 -13.36
N PHE A 23 12.09 20.78 -14.01
CA PHE A 23 11.82 21.25 -15.38
C PHE A 23 10.46 21.93 -15.49
N ARG A 24 10.33 22.89 -16.43
CA ARG A 24 9.05 23.50 -16.82
C ARG A 24 8.86 23.34 -18.33
N SER A 25 7.76 22.71 -18.74
CA SER A 25 7.26 22.80 -20.13
C SER A 25 5.85 23.37 -20.09
N ASN A 26 5.44 24.12 -21.12
CA ASN A 26 4.13 24.79 -21.12
C ASN A 26 2.93 23.83 -21.26
N LEU A 27 3.13 22.51 -21.18
CA LEU A 27 2.05 21.52 -21.20
C LEU A 27 2.17 20.39 -20.16
N VAL A 28 3.34 20.14 -19.54
CA VAL A 28 3.50 19.15 -18.45
C VAL A 28 4.74 19.51 -17.60
N ASP A 29 4.57 19.74 -16.29
CA ASP A 29 5.69 19.75 -15.34
C ASP A 29 6.16 18.30 -15.12
N THR A 30 7.27 17.90 -15.74
CA THR A 30 7.77 16.51 -15.68
C THR A 30 9.04 16.46 -14.83
N PHE A 31 9.11 15.58 -13.83
CA PHE A 31 10.30 15.35 -13.01
C PHE A 31 11.17 14.25 -13.64
N LYS A 32 12.44 14.52 -13.91
CA LYS A 32 13.39 13.51 -14.42
C LYS A 32 14.63 13.49 -13.51
N SER A 33 14.96 12.32 -12.97
CA SER A 33 16.23 12.10 -12.26
C SER A 33 17.36 11.85 -13.26
N VAL A 34 18.56 12.34 -12.95
CA VAL A 34 19.77 12.03 -13.70
C VAL A 34 20.62 11.09 -12.86
N ASP A 35 20.89 9.90 -13.38
CA ASP A 35 21.71 8.90 -12.71
C ASP A 35 23.16 9.38 -12.67
N THR A 36 23.64 9.85 -11.52
CA THR A 36 25.03 10.31 -11.33
C THR A 36 25.83 9.29 -10.53
N GLN A 37 25.86 8.04 -10.99
CA GLN A 37 26.97 7.15 -10.65
C GLN A 37 28.13 7.44 -11.60
N HIS A 38 29.26 7.87 -11.03
CA HIS A 38 30.56 8.21 -11.64
C HIS A 38 30.81 9.67 -12.04
N TYR A 39 31.79 10.23 -11.32
CA TYR A 39 32.49 11.49 -11.56
C TYR A 39 33.09 11.52 -12.97
N SER A 40 32.47 12.25 -13.90
CA SER A 40 33.20 12.77 -15.05
C SER A 40 32.44 13.91 -15.73
N SER A 41 33.14 15.01 -15.98
CA SER A 41 32.74 16.10 -16.90
C SER A 41 32.53 15.64 -18.35
N HIS A 42 32.71 14.34 -18.63
CA HIS A 42 32.58 13.70 -19.93
C HIS A 42 31.31 12.86 -20.10
N LEU A 43 30.30 13.00 -19.23
CA LEU A 43 29.01 12.32 -19.41
C LEU A 43 28.38 12.70 -20.76
N ASN A 44 28.15 11.68 -21.59
CA ASN A 44 27.53 11.80 -22.92
C ASN A 44 26.24 12.64 -22.82
N PRO A 45 26.05 13.69 -23.64
CA PRO A 45 24.82 14.51 -23.62
C PRO A 45 23.53 13.68 -23.66
N SER A 46 23.56 12.52 -24.30
CA SER A 46 22.43 11.58 -24.39
C SER A 46 22.00 10.96 -23.05
N ARG A 47 22.84 11.02 -22.01
CA ARG A 47 22.62 10.42 -20.69
C ARG A 47 22.48 11.46 -19.56
N ARG A 48 22.41 12.74 -19.90
CA ARG A 48 22.24 13.82 -18.92
C ARG A 48 21.27 14.86 -19.43
N LEU A 49 20.83 15.72 -18.51
CA LEU A 49 20.05 16.89 -18.88
C LEU A 49 20.82 17.81 -19.83
N THR A 50 20.11 18.30 -20.85
CA THR A 50 20.53 19.32 -21.80
C THR A 50 19.43 20.35 -22.02
N ARG A 51 19.79 21.53 -22.53
CA ARG A 51 18.83 22.61 -22.84
C ARG A 51 17.74 22.22 -23.83
N THR A 52 17.96 21.19 -24.64
CA THR A 52 16.98 20.74 -25.64
C THR A 52 15.88 19.85 -25.06
N ASP A 53 15.97 19.47 -23.76
CA ASP A 53 15.01 18.55 -23.15
C ASP A 53 13.67 19.21 -22.76
N ALA A 54 13.55 20.55 -22.79
CA ALA A 54 12.29 21.29 -22.59
C ALA A 54 12.35 22.72 -23.15
N ASP A 55 11.19 23.37 -23.29
CA ASP A 55 11.07 24.78 -23.73
C ASP A 55 11.88 25.75 -22.85
N TYR A 56 11.94 25.49 -21.54
CA TYR A 56 12.74 26.24 -20.60
C TYR A 56 13.15 25.34 -19.44
N ILE A 57 14.39 25.47 -18.98
CA ILE A 57 14.98 24.57 -17.98
C ILE A 57 15.63 25.41 -16.91
N ASP A 58 15.12 25.28 -15.70
CA ASP A 58 15.63 25.96 -14.51
C ASP A 58 16.28 24.93 -13.58
N VAL A 59 17.55 25.14 -13.23
CA VAL A 59 18.33 24.17 -12.45
C VAL A 59 18.80 24.82 -11.15
N ILE A 60 18.41 24.24 -10.01
CA ILE A 60 18.85 24.68 -8.70
C ILE A 60 19.94 23.75 -8.18
N HIS A 61 21.16 24.26 -8.11
CA HIS A 61 22.34 23.54 -7.64
C HIS A 61 22.53 23.76 -6.14
N THR A 62 22.23 22.76 -5.31
CA THR A 62 22.48 22.82 -3.85
C THR A 62 23.59 21.90 -3.36
N ASP A 63 24.01 20.96 -4.21
CA ASP A 63 24.97 19.91 -3.87
C ASP A 63 25.85 19.51 -5.08
N ALA A 64 26.29 20.52 -5.82
CA ALA A 64 27.03 20.33 -7.06
C ALA A 64 28.44 19.76 -6.78
N GLY A 65 28.71 18.56 -7.30
CA GLY A 65 29.97 17.82 -7.11
C GLY A 65 29.90 16.68 -6.09
N ILE A 66 28.79 16.48 -5.38
CA ILE A 66 28.58 15.26 -4.56
C ILE A 66 27.51 14.41 -5.25
N PHE A 67 26.24 14.79 -5.12
CA PHE A 67 25.13 14.13 -5.81
C PHE A 67 24.55 14.97 -6.98
N GLY A 68 24.98 16.22 -7.14
CA GLY A 68 24.55 17.10 -8.24
C GLY A 68 25.64 17.34 -9.29
N LEU A 69 25.24 17.71 -10.51
CA LEU A 69 26.17 18.06 -11.59
C LEU A 69 26.92 19.36 -11.26
N PRO A 70 28.26 19.44 -11.45
CA PRO A 70 29.04 20.64 -11.18
C PRO A 70 28.99 21.70 -12.29
N ILE A 71 28.29 21.42 -13.39
CA ILE A 71 28.23 22.23 -14.60
C ILE A 71 26.83 22.83 -14.80
N ALA A 72 26.78 24.00 -15.45
CA ALA A 72 25.52 24.61 -15.86
C ALA A 72 24.95 23.86 -17.07
N VAL A 73 23.70 23.40 -16.97
CA VAL A 73 23.05 22.53 -17.98
C VAL A 73 21.68 23.02 -18.40
N GLY A 74 21.10 23.97 -17.67
CA GLY A 74 19.79 24.56 -17.95
C GLY A 74 19.85 25.83 -18.81
N HIS A 75 18.68 26.41 -19.02
CA HIS A 75 18.52 27.75 -19.57
C HIS A 75 18.82 28.81 -18.50
N ALA A 76 18.43 28.53 -17.26
CA ALA A 76 18.90 29.20 -16.05
C ALA A 76 19.45 28.17 -15.06
N ASP A 77 20.59 28.49 -14.45
CA ASP A 77 21.22 27.68 -13.41
C ASP A 77 21.47 28.57 -12.19
N PHE A 78 20.80 28.27 -11.08
CA PHE A 78 20.94 28.97 -9.82
C PHE A 78 21.81 28.18 -8.85
N PHE A 79 22.72 28.89 -8.16
CA PHE A 79 23.68 28.30 -7.23
C PHE A 79 23.51 28.88 -5.82
N PRO A 80 22.40 28.60 -5.13
CA PRO A 80 22.15 29.10 -3.77
C PRO A 80 23.29 28.70 -2.83
N ASN A 81 23.78 29.68 -2.05
CA ASN A 81 24.90 29.51 -1.14
C ASN A 81 26.16 28.92 -1.82
N GLY A 82 26.43 29.37 -3.05
CA GLY A 82 27.53 28.88 -3.86
C GLY A 82 27.28 27.50 -4.46
N GLY A 83 26.12 26.87 -4.21
CA GLY A 83 25.61 25.65 -4.83
C GLY A 83 26.34 24.34 -4.55
N ARG A 84 26.98 24.23 -3.39
CA ARG A 84 27.65 23.01 -2.88
C ARG A 84 27.10 22.68 -1.50
N ALA A 85 27.31 21.44 -1.05
CA ALA A 85 27.26 21.17 0.38
C ALA A 85 28.35 21.98 1.12
N LEU A 86 28.12 22.43 2.36
CA LEU A 86 26.92 22.23 3.18
C LEU A 86 25.95 23.42 3.04
N GLN A 87 24.68 23.14 2.72
CA GLN A 87 23.64 24.17 2.68
C GLN A 87 23.20 24.58 4.10
N PRO A 88 22.75 25.83 4.29
CA PRO A 88 22.18 26.28 5.57
C PRO A 88 21.04 25.36 6.06
N GLY A 89 21.14 24.92 7.32
CA GLY A 89 20.21 23.97 7.94
C GLY A 89 20.61 22.49 7.81
N CYS A 90 21.71 22.18 7.11
CA CYS A 90 22.23 20.81 6.95
C CYS A 90 23.50 20.53 7.76
N GLN A 91 23.78 21.33 8.79
CA GLN A 91 24.92 21.09 9.68
C GLN A 91 24.67 19.85 10.54
N PRO A 92 25.66 18.95 10.75
CA PRO A 92 25.48 17.72 11.51
C PRO A 92 24.91 17.95 12.92
N SER A 93 25.31 19.02 13.61
CA SER A 93 24.78 19.41 14.92
C SER A 93 23.27 19.67 14.89
N TYR A 94 22.76 20.28 13.82
CA TYR A 94 21.34 20.59 13.65
C TYR A 94 20.52 19.35 13.26
N LEU A 95 21.10 18.44 12.47
CA LEU A 95 20.44 17.19 12.05
C LEU A 95 20.36 16.16 13.17
N VAL A 96 21.38 16.11 14.04
CA VAL A 96 21.35 15.31 15.28
C VAL A 96 20.29 15.86 16.24
N GLN A 97 20.17 17.18 16.38
CA GLN A 97 19.16 17.82 17.23
C GLN A 97 17.72 17.56 16.74
N LEU A 98 17.53 17.37 15.43
CA LEU A 98 16.25 17.01 14.81
C LEU A 98 16.02 15.48 14.68
N ARG A 99 16.93 14.64 15.20
CA ARG A 99 16.92 13.16 15.06
C ARG A 99 16.82 12.66 13.61
N LEU A 100 17.38 13.40 12.66
CA LEU A 100 17.40 13.06 11.22
C LEU A 100 18.78 12.52 10.79
N VAL A 101 19.30 11.54 11.52
CA VAL A 101 20.63 10.95 11.29
C VAL A 101 20.77 10.32 9.89
N ASP A 102 19.69 9.78 9.33
CA ASP A 102 19.68 9.18 7.98
C ASP A 102 19.79 10.23 6.86
N GLN A 103 19.56 11.51 7.16
CA GLN A 103 19.65 12.62 6.19
C GLN A 103 20.99 13.34 6.21
N ILE A 104 21.95 12.93 7.05
CA ILE A 104 23.25 13.60 7.22
C ILE A 104 23.98 13.75 5.87
N PHE A 105 23.93 12.72 5.02
CA PHE A 105 24.65 12.72 3.75
C PHE A 105 23.91 13.42 2.60
N ALA A 106 22.57 13.42 2.61
CA ALA A 106 21.76 13.91 1.48
C ALA A 106 20.99 15.22 1.76
N CYS A 107 21.08 15.81 2.96
CA CYS A 107 20.30 16.99 3.33
C CYS A 107 20.48 18.17 2.35
N SER A 108 21.74 18.47 1.98
CA SER A 108 22.04 19.56 1.03
C SER A 108 21.47 19.26 -0.35
N HIS A 109 21.50 17.99 -0.76
CA HIS A 109 20.95 17.54 -2.03
C HIS A 109 19.43 17.74 -2.12
N VAL A 110 18.71 17.30 -1.08
CA VAL A 110 17.24 17.41 -0.95
C VAL A 110 16.79 18.89 -0.82
N ARG A 111 17.71 19.84 -0.59
CA ARG A 111 17.37 21.26 -0.46
C ARG A 111 16.88 21.89 -1.77
N ALA A 112 17.26 21.35 -2.93
CA ALA A 112 16.90 21.91 -4.24
C ALA A 112 15.36 21.99 -4.45
N TRP A 113 14.64 20.88 -4.24
CA TRP A 113 13.19 20.89 -4.41
C TRP A 113 12.46 21.68 -3.32
N LYS A 114 13.03 21.78 -2.11
CA LYS A 114 12.46 22.60 -1.03
C LYS A 114 12.51 24.08 -1.38
N LEU A 115 13.64 24.56 -1.91
CA LEU A 115 13.79 25.95 -2.38
C LEU A 115 12.84 26.25 -3.54
N TYR A 116 12.67 25.31 -4.47
CA TYR A 116 11.69 25.48 -5.53
C TYR A 116 10.26 25.55 -4.99
N ALA A 117 9.85 24.63 -4.12
CA ALA A 117 8.52 24.65 -3.51
C ALA A 117 8.25 25.97 -2.77
N GLU A 118 9.25 26.52 -2.09
CA GLU A 118 9.16 27.83 -1.44
C GLU A 118 9.03 28.97 -2.45
N SER A 119 9.73 28.92 -3.59
CA SER A 119 9.59 29.92 -4.65
C SER A 119 8.18 29.93 -5.26
N VAL A 120 7.50 28.78 -5.32
CA VAL A 120 6.10 28.70 -5.78
C VAL A 120 5.16 29.40 -4.81
N ALA A 121 5.38 29.24 -3.51
CA ALA A 121 4.58 29.89 -2.47
C ALA A 121 4.90 31.39 -2.36
N ASN A 122 6.17 31.77 -2.56
CA ASN A 122 6.65 33.14 -2.51
C ASN A 122 7.61 33.43 -3.69
N PRO A 123 7.06 33.85 -4.84
CA PRO A 123 7.83 34.20 -6.04
C PRO A 123 8.97 35.20 -5.85
N GLY A 124 8.87 36.05 -4.82
CA GLY A 124 9.86 37.06 -4.50
C GLY A 124 10.97 36.60 -3.55
N ALA A 125 10.91 35.36 -3.05
CA ALA A 125 11.75 34.89 -1.94
C ALA A 125 13.24 34.84 -2.27
N PHE A 126 13.59 34.59 -3.54
CA PHE A 126 14.97 34.29 -3.94
C PHE A 126 15.45 35.20 -5.06
N PRO A 127 15.74 36.49 -4.79
CA PRO A 127 16.37 37.35 -5.78
C PRO A 127 17.77 36.83 -6.12
N ALA A 128 18.09 36.79 -7.40
CA ALA A 128 19.31 36.22 -7.94
C ALA A 128 20.03 37.19 -8.87
N THR A 129 21.36 37.08 -8.90
CA THR A 129 22.27 37.88 -9.71
C THR A 129 22.94 37.01 -10.77
N LYS A 130 23.00 37.52 -12.00
CA LYS A 130 23.70 36.89 -13.11
C LYS A 130 25.20 37.13 -12.98
N CYS A 131 25.94 36.04 -12.85
CA CYS A 131 27.38 36.07 -12.68
C CYS A 131 28.11 35.41 -13.85
N ARG A 132 29.16 36.07 -14.38
CA ARG A 132 30.08 35.42 -15.33
C ARG A 132 30.93 34.35 -14.64
N THR A 133 31.36 34.62 -13.42
CA THR A 133 32.16 33.71 -12.61
C THR A 133 31.68 33.79 -11.16
N TRP A 134 30.91 32.79 -10.72
CA TRP A 134 30.30 32.77 -9.39
C TRP A 134 31.12 32.00 -8.34
N ARG A 135 32.20 31.33 -8.77
CA ARG A 135 33.09 30.49 -7.93
C ARG A 135 34.57 30.75 -8.24
N GLY A 136 35.44 30.49 -7.26
CA GLY A 136 36.89 30.58 -7.40
C GLY A 136 37.48 31.93 -6.94
N PRO A 137 38.82 32.07 -7.01
CA PRO A 137 39.53 33.27 -6.55
C PRO A 137 39.19 34.53 -7.38
N ASN A 138 38.77 34.36 -8.64
CA ASN A 138 38.35 35.46 -9.53
C ASN A 138 36.82 35.70 -9.51
N LYS A 139 36.13 35.33 -8.42
CA LYS A 139 34.68 35.56 -8.28
C LYS A 139 34.39 37.06 -8.35
N SER A 140 33.53 37.46 -9.28
CA SER A 140 33.12 38.85 -9.48
C SER A 140 31.61 38.87 -9.69
N CYS A 141 30.89 39.03 -8.57
CA CYS A 141 29.43 39.06 -8.52
C CYS A 141 29.01 40.18 -7.56
N ASN A 142 28.70 41.34 -8.10
CA ASN A 142 28.02 42.39 -7.32
C ASN A 142 26.53 42.12 -7.37
N PHE A 143 25.89 42.07 -6.21
CA PHE A 143 24.47 41.71 -6.15
C PHE A 143 23.61 42.74 -6.88
N THR A 144 23.03 42.32 -7.99
CA THR A 144 21.94 43.01 -8.70
C THR A 144 20.78 42.04 -8.84
N LYS A 145 19.55 42.55 -8.69
CA LYS A 145 18.34 41.74 -8.77
C LYS A 145 17.98 41.50 -10.24
N ASP A 146 18.68 40.55 -10.87
CA ASP A 146 18.55 40.26 -12.30
C ASP A 146 17.44 39.25 -12.59
N ALA A 147 17.13 38.39 -11.62
CA ALA A 147 16.16 37.31 -11.73
C ALA A 147 15.61 36.92 -10.35
N PHE A 148 14.59 36.06 -10.33
CA PHE A 148 14.24 35.26 -9.16
C PHE A 148 14.48 33.78 -9.44
N MET A 149 15.04 33.07 -8.45
CA MET A 149 15.23 31.63 -8.51
C MET A 149 13.90 30.92 -8.27
N GLY A 150 13.55 29.99 -9.16
CA GLY A 150 12.30 29.23 -9.11
C GLY A 150 11.12 29.93 -9.82
N TYR A 151 9.91 29.78 -9.30
CA TYR A 151 8.67 30.20 -9.98
C TYR A 151 8.33 31.67 -9.65
N PRO A 152 8.13 32.62 -10.59
CA PRO A 152 8.36 32.69 -12.03
C PRO A 152 9.41 33.75 -12.45
N ASN A 153 10.40 33.34 -13.24
CA ASN A 153 11.31 34.25 -13.93
C ASN A 153 10.80 34.54 -15.35
N ASN A 154 9.82 35.45 -15.50
CA ASN A 154 9.51 36.03 -16.81
C ASN A 154 8.84 37.40 -16.66
N ASN A 155 9.57 38.47 -17.00
CA ASN A 155 9.10 39.85 -16.97
C ASN A 155 8.00 40.18 -18.00
N ASN A 156 7.43 39.19 -18.72
CA ASN A 156 6.44 39.41 -19.80
C ASN A 156 5.19 38.52 -19.73
N LEU A 157 4.93 37.79 -18.64
CA LEU A 157 3.64 37.11 -18.47
C LEU A 157 2.69 37.98 -17.66
N THR A 158 1.81 38.67 -18.37
CA THR A 158 0.70 39.47 -17.81
C THR A 158 -0.03 38.74 -16.68
N MET A 159 -0.36 39.50 -15.63
CA MET A 159 -1.03 39.14 -14.36
C MET A 159 -2.40 38.43 -14.46
N THR A 160 -2.76 37.85 -15.59
CA THR A 160 -3.99 37.09 -15.82
C THR A 160 -3.82 35.60 -15.54
N ALA A 161 -2.61 35.05 -15.73
CA ALA A 161 -2.34 33.63 -15.47
C ALA A 161 -2.23 33.28 -13.97
N THR A 162 -1.85 34.24 -13.12
CA THR A 162 -1.70 34.03 -11.67
C THR A 162 -3.04 33.81 -10.96
N LYS A 163 -4.13 34.45 -11.42
CA LYS A 163 -5.47 34.15 -10.90
C LYS A 163 -5.96 32.78 -11.34
N HIS A 164 -5.71 32.40 -12.60
CA HIS A 164 -6.14 31.10 -13.10
C HIS A 164 -5.35 29.95 -12.46
N LEU A 165 -4.04 30.10 -12.26
CA LEU A 165 -3.19 29.08 -11.62
C LEU A 165 -3.33 29.03 -10.10
N LEU A 166 -3.52 30.14 -9.38
CA LEU A 166 -3.89 30.08 -7.95
C LEU A 166 -5.29 29.50 -7.76
N GLN A 167 -6.21 29.68 -8.72
CA GLN A 167 -7.53 29.06 -8.71
C GLN A 167 -7.48 27.59 -9.13
N ILE A 168 -6.55 27.19 -10.00
CA ILE A 168 -6.25 25.79 -10.35
C ILE A 168 -5.51 25.11 -9.20
N PHE A 169 -4.50 25.72 -8.57
CA PHE A 169 -3.81 25.18 -7.39
C PHE A 169 -4.71 25.18 -6.15
N ARG A 170 -5.54 26.21 -5.95
CA ARG A 170 -6.63 26.14 -4.97
C ARG A 170 -7.63 25.06 -5.35
N GLN A 171 -7.99 24.85 -6.62
CA GLN A 171 -8.84 23.72 -7.03
C GLN A 171 -8.15 22.36 -6.88
N PHE A 172 -6.83 22.24 -7.02
CA PHE A 172 -6.07 21.00 -6.83
C PHE A 172 -5.87 20.70 -5.35
N CYS A 173 -5.58 21.70 -4.52
CA CYS A 173 -5.52 21.59 -3.06
C CYS A 173 -6.91 21.52 -2.41
N SER A 174 -7.95 22.12 -2.99
CA SER A 174 -9.33 22.11 -2.46
C SER A 174 -10.18 20.96 -3.00
N LYS A 175 -9.76 20.26 -4.07
CA LYS A 175 -10.38 19.00 -4.51
C LYS A 175 -9.76 17.75 -3.89
N ALA A 176 -8.62 17.88 -3.21
CA ALA A 176 -8.28 16.95 -2.13
C ALA A 176 -9.18 17.26 -0.93
N GLN A 177 -10.49 17.13 -1.11
CA GLN A 177 -11.42 17.05 0.01
C GLN A 177 -10.89 15.89 0.86
N GLU A 178 -10.34 16.19 2.05
CA GLU A 178 -9.87 15.17 2.99
C GLU A 178 -11.08 14.30 3.33
N ARG A 179 -11.28 13.24 2.55
CA ARG A 179 -12.31 12.26 2.85
C ARG A 179 -11.90 11.60 4.14
N HIS A 180 -12.68 11.89 5.16
CA HIS A 180 -12.65 11.20 6.44
C HIS A 180 -12.93 9.72 6.16
N VAL A 181 -11.91 8.87 6.30
CA VAL A 181 -12.07 7.43 6.17
C VAL A 181 -12.45 6.87 7.54
N GLN A 182 -13.62 6.23 7.59
CA GLN A 182 -14.12 5.55 8.78
C GLN A 182 -13.88 4.03 8.67
N VAL A 183 -13.27 3.45 9.69
CA VAL A 183 -12.98 2.02 9.77
C VAL A 183 -13.79 1.40 10.90
N CYS A 184 -14.44 0.26 10.65
CA CYS A 184 -15.09 -0.55 11.67
C CYS A 184 -14.36 -1.88 11.83
N ILE A 185 -14.01 -2.25 13.07
CA ILE A 185 -13.41 -3.54 13.42
C ILE A 185 -14.46 -4.37 14.14
N LEU A 186 -14.85 -5.49 13.52
CA LEU A 186 -15.77 -6.48 14.08
C LEU A 186 -14.94 -7.60 14.73
N GLY A 187 -15.06 -7.74 16.05
CA GLY A 187 -14.18 -8.59 16.87
C GLY A 187 -12.97 -7.83 17.42
N ALA A 188 -13.16 -6.58 17.84
CA ALA A 188 -12.12 -5.74 18.40
C ALA A 188 -11.58 -6.24 19.76
N ASP A 189 -12.38 -7.01 20.48
CA ASP A 189 -12.05 -7.71 21.73
C ASP A 189 -11.13 -8.93 21.54
N THR A 190 -10.88 -9.36 20.30
CA THR A 190 -9.92 -10.42 20.00
C THR A 190 -8.48 -9.93 20.21
N ALA A 191 -7.51 -10.83 20.32
CA ALA A 191 -6.11 -10.44 20.53
C ALA A 191 -5.57 -9.67 19.30
N ALA A 192 -5.96 -10.13 18.10
CA ALA A 192 -5.69 -9.42 16.86
C ALA A 192 -6.44 -8.10 16.78
N GLY A 193 -7.68 -8.04 17.28
CA GLY A 193 -8.50 -6.84 17.37
C GLY A 193 -7.89 -5.76 18.25
N HIS A 194 -7.41 -6.11 19.44
CA HIS A 194 -6.71 -5.17 20.33
C HIS A 194 -5.47 -4.58 19.64
N ALA A 195 -4.60 -5.44 19.10
CA ALA A 195 -3.38 -4.99 18.41
C ALA A 195 -3.69 -4.14 17.17
N LEU A 196 -4.70 -4.52 16.38
CA LEU A 196 -5.12 -3.77 15.20
C LEU A 196 -5.72 -2.41 15.58
N SER A 197 -6.50 -2.33 16.66
CA SER A 197 -7.13 -1.10 17.12
C SER A 197 -6.09 -0.05 17.51
N ILE A 198 -5.01 -0.46 18.18
CA ILE A 198 -3.86 0.40 18.50
C ILE A 198 -3.21 0.93 17.21
N LEU A 199 -2.93 0.05 16.25
CA LEU A 199 -2.26 0.42 14.99
C LEU A 199 -3.12 1.33 14.11
N VAL A 200 -4.43 1.08 14.04
CA VAL A 200 -5.37 1.89 13.26
C VAL A 200 -5.60 3.24 13.91
N LYS A 201 -5.65 3.34 15.25
CA LYS A 201 -5.74 4.62 15.97
C LYS A 201 -4.52 5.52 15.70
N GLN A 202 -3.32 4.94 15.55
CA GLN A 202 -2.10 5.66 15.19
C GLN A 202 -2.02 6.04 13.69
N ASN A 203 -2.90 5.49 12.85
CA ASN A 203 -2.84 5.69 11.41
C ASN A 203 -3.37 7.07 11.00
N PRO A 204 -2.55 7.97 10.42
CA PRO A 204 -2.96 9.33 10.09
C PRO A 204 -3.95 9.42 8.92
N THR A 205 -4.16 8.32 8.19
CA THR A 205 -5.13 8.25 7.09
C THR A 205 -6.57 8.04 7.57
N ILE A 206 -6.75 7.58 8.82
CA ILE A 206 -8.04 7.22 9.40
C ILE A 206 -8.53 8.32 10.33
N SER A 207 -9.81 8.69 10.19
CA SER A 207 -10.42 9.77 10.98
C SER A 207 -11.36 9.27 12.08
N ALA A 208 -11.97 8.11 11.88
CA ALA A 208 -12.87 7.52 12.85
C ALA A 208 -12.72 5.99 12.88
N LEU A 209 -12.69 5.42 14.07
CA LEU A 209 -12.53 4.01 14.34
C LEU A 209 -13.71 3.52 15.17
N HIS A 210 -14.48 2.59 14.63
CA HIS A 210 -15.58 1.94 15.32
C HIS A 210 -15.14 0.55 15.79
N LEU A 211 -15.22 0.31 17.09
CA LEU A 211 -14.84 -0.95 17.72
C LEU A 211 -16.10 -1.70 18.10
N GLN A 212 -16.27 -2.91 17.57
CA GLN A 212 -17.37 -3.80 17.92
C GLN A 212 -16.79 -5.06 18.56
N GLY A 213 -17.33 -5.42 19.73
CA GLY A 213 -16.88 -6.59 20.48
C GLY A 213 -17.80 -6.90 21.65
N THR A 214 -17.35 -7.83 22.50
CA THR A 214 -18.05 -8.21 23.73
C THR A 214 -17.53 -7.40 24.94
N SER A 215 -17.30 -8.05 26.08
CA SER A 215 -16.89 -7.39 27.32
C SER A 215 -15.51 -6.72 27.18
N GLY A 216 -15.40 -5.49 27.68
CA GLY A 216 -14.15 -4.71 27.69
C GLY A 216 -13.91 -3.79 26.49
N VAL A 217 -14.69 -3.91 25.41
CA VAL A 217 -14.51 -3.06 24.20
C VAL A 217 -14.75 -1.56 24.48
N GLU A 218 -15.63 -1.25 25.44
CA GLU A 218 -15.91 0.13 25.87
C GLU A 218 -14.70 0.75 26.57
N SER A 219 -14.15 0.06 27.57
CA SER A 219 -12.94 0.48 28.26
C SER A 219 -11.76 0.65 27.30
N MET A 220 -11.60 -0.27 26.35
CA MET A 220 -10.59 -0.16 25.29
C MET A 220 -10.78 1.10 24.44
N GLY A 221 -12.02 1.43 24.06
CA GLY A 221 -12.27 2.63 23.25
C GLY A 221 -12.03 3.93 24.02
N LEU A 222 -12.37 3.96 25.30
CA LEU A 222 -12.07 5.09 26.18
C LEU A 222 -10.55 5.28 26.33
N ASP A 223 -9.81 4.20 26.54
CA ASP A 223 -8.35 4.24 26.65
C ASP A 223 -7.69 4.69 25.34
N LEU A 224 -8.08 4.11 24.20
CA LEU A 224 -7.57 4.53 22.90
C LEU A 224 -7.85 6.01 22.61
N ASN A 225 -8.96 6.57 23.09
CA ASN A 225 -9.24 8.00 22.93
C ASN A 225 -8.29 8.92 23.71
N HIS A 226 -7.53 8.42 24.68
CA HIS A 226 -6.45 9.17 25.33
C HIS A 226 -5.22 9.37 24.43
N PHE A 227 -5.09 8.61 23.34
CA PHE A 227 -3.95 8.78 22.44
C PHE A 227 -4.05 10.12 21.71
N ASP A 228 -2.90 10.79 21.57
CA ASP A 228 -2.69 12.11 20.96
C ASP A 228 -2.79 12.10 19.42
N THR A 229 -3.85 11.47 18.90
CA THR A 229 -4.09 11.26 17.47
C THR A 229 -5.48 11.75 17.06
N ARG A 230 -5.62 12.22 15.81
CA ARG A 230 -6.87 12.81 15.27
C ARG A 230 -8.03 11.81 15.18
N CYS A 231 -7.75 10.52 15.08
CA CYS A 231 -8.77 9.48 14.89
C CYS A 231 -9.69 9.38 16.11
N LYS A 232 -11.01 9.57 15.98
CA LYS A 232 -11.95 9.37 17.09
C LYS A 232 -12.36 7.92 17.20
N VAL A 233 -12.42 7.38 18.42
CA VAL A 233 -12.79 5.99 18.66
C VAL A 233 -14.19 5.91 19.27
N HIS A 234 -15.05 5.07 18.69
CA HIS A 234 -16.39 4.78 19.18
C HIS A 234 -16.52 3.27 19.43
N SER A 235 -16.92 2.89 20.64
CA SER A 235 -17.10 1.49 21.01
C SER A 235 -18.58 1.10 21.03
N TYR A 236 -18.85 -0.11 20.56
CA TYR A 236 -20.17 -0.69 20.45
C TYR A 236 -20.17 -2.08 21.06
N TYR A 237 -20.94 -2.23 22.13
CA TYR A 237 -21.07 -3.47 22.88
C TYR A 237 -22.21 -4.32 22.31
N ASP A 238 -21.97 -5.62 22.14
CA ASP A 238 -22.94 -6.65 21.71
C ASP A 238 -23.29 -6.66 20.21
N MET A 239 -23.81 -7.78 19.72
CA MET A 239 -24.14 -8.04 18.32
C MET A 239 -25.33 -7.22 17.82
N ASP A 240 -26.27 -6.86 18.69
CA ASP A 240 -27.40 -6.00 18.32
C ASP A 240 -26.95 -4.56 18.03
N SER A 241 -25.83 -4.15 18.62
CA SER A 241 -25.18 -2.87 18.32
C SER A 241 -24.31 -2.91 17.06
N ALA A 242 -24.03 -4.08 16.48
CA ALA A 242 -23.22 -4.20 15.25
C ALA A 242 -23.82 -3.39 14.10
N SER A 243 -25.15 -3.31 14.03
CA SER A 243 -25.88 -2.46 13.07
C SER A 243 -25.50 -0.98 13.19
N LYS A 244 -25.25 -0.51 14.42
CA LYS A 244 -24.85 0.88 14.71
C LYS A 244 -23.36 1.09 14.45
N SER A 245 -22.51 0.12 14.76
CA SER A 245 -21.06 0.22 14.54
C SER A 245 -20.68 0.24 13.06
N ILE A 246 -21.41 -0.51 12.24
CA ILE A 246 -21.14 -0.64 10.80
C ILE A 246 -21.68 0.56 10.00
N LYS A 247 -22.66 1.29 10.55
CA LYS A 247 -23.31 2.41 9.86
C LYS A 247 -22.28 3.46 9.42
N SER A 248 -22.35 3.82 8.13
CA SER A 248 -21.46 4.80 7.48
C SER A 248 -19.97 4.42 7.46
N ALA A 249 -19.61 3.16 7.74
CA ALA A 249 -18.22 2.73 7.60
C ALA A 249 -17.80 2.70 6.12
N ASP A 250 -16.60 3.19 5.81
CA ASP A 250 -15.98 3.05 4.49
C ASP A 250 -15.27 1.70 4.36
N ILE A 251 -14.68 1.23 5.46
CA ILE A 251 -13.96 -0.04 5.56
C ILE A 251 -14.51 -0.81 6.76
N VAL A 252 -14.85 -2.08 6.58
CA VAL A 252 -15.26 -2.99 7.66
C VAL A 252 -14.33 -4.19 7.68
N VAL A 253 -13.72 -4.48 8.84
CA VAL A 253 -12.81 -5.60 9.04
C VAL A 253 -13.48 -6.66 9.89
N MET A 254 -13.57 -7.88 9.38
CA MET A 254 -14.06 -9.05 10.12
C MET A 254 -12.88 -9.86 10.66
N LEU A 255 -12.74 -9.92 11.98
CA LEU A 255 -11.71 -10.71 12.66
C LEU A 255 -12.29 -12.01 13.22
N GLY A 256 -11.50 -13.08 13.20
CA GLY A 256 -11.83 -14.38 13.81
C GLY A 256 -11.69 -14.38 15.33
N LEU A 257 -12.35 -15.31 16.02
CA LEU A 257 -12.24 -15.45 17.47
C LEU A 257 -10.89 -16.06 17.87
N ASN A 258 -10.45 -15.75 19.10
CA ASN A 258 -9.20 -16.28 19.69
C ASN A 258 -9.26 -17.78 20.05
N THR A 259 -10.37 -18.47 19.79
CA THR A 259 -10.59 -19.88 20.15
C THR A 259 -10.08 -20.85 19.07
N CYS A 260 -9.82 -20.35 17.87
CA CYS A 260 -9.51 -21.12 16.68
C CYS A 260 -8.03 -21.48 16.56
N THR A 261 -7.61 -22.59 17.18
CA THR A 261 -6.19 -23.01 17.16
C THR A 261 -5.75 -23.60 15.81
N SER A 262 -4.47 -23.43 15.45
CA SER A 262 -3.87 -23.98 14.23
C SER A 262 -3.82 -25.52 14.18
N LYS A 263 -4.21 -26.20 15.26
CA LYS A 263 -4.33 -27.66 15.33
C LYS A 263 -5.70 -28.17 14.90
N MET A 264 -6.70 -27.29 14.79
CA MET A 264 -8.02 -27.66 14.33
C MET A 264 -8.00 -27.83 12.81
N SER A 265 -8.76 -28.79 12.31
CA SER A 265 -8.98 -28.95 10.90
C SER A 265 -9.79 -27.79 10.33
N ILE A 266 -9.66 -27.57 9.02
CA ILE A 266 -10.36 -26.50 8.28
C ILE A 266 -11.86 -26.60 8.49
N ALA A 267 -12.42 -27.80 8.42
CA ALA A 267 -13.84 -28.05 8.58
C ALA A 267 -14.34 -27.69 9.99
N LYS A 268 -13.61 -28.05 11.05
CA LYS A 268 -13.91 -27.62 12.43
C LYS A 268 -13.84 -26.10 12.60
N LEU A 269 -12.87 -25.43 11.98
CA LEU A 269 -12.76 -23.97 11.99
C LEU A 269 -13.95 -23.30 11.31
N VAL A 270 -14.37 -23.83 10.15
CA VAL A 270 -15.54 -23.34 9.41
C VAL A 270 -16.83 -23.51 10.22
N MET A 271 -16.99 -24.63 10.94
CA MET A 271 -18.14 -24.83 11.82
C MET A 271 -18.16 -23.87 13.02
N ALA A 272 -17.00 -23.53 13.57
CA ALA A 272 -16.89 -22.60 14.68
C ALA A 272 -17.19 -21.15 14.27
N GLU A 273 -16.66 -20.69 13.13
CA GLU A 273 -16.74 -19.28 12.71
C GLU A 273 -17.85 -18.99 11.70
N GLY A 274 -18.23 -19.97 10.89
CA GLY A 274 -19.14 -19.82 9.76
C GLY A 274 -20.48 -19.17 10.10
N PRO A 275 -21.21 -19.61 11.14
CA PRO A 275 -22.46 -18.99 11.55
C PRO A 275 -22.30 -17.51 11.94
N ARG A 276 -21.21 -17.17 12.64
CA ARG A 276 -20.92 -15.79 13.08
C ARG A 276 -20.57 -14.91 11.89
N VAL A 277 -19.70 -15.38 11.00
CA VAL A 277 -19.35 -14.70 9.74
C VAL A 277 -20.61 -14.45 8.91
N SER A 278 -21.51 -15.44 8.85
CA SER A 278 -22.77 -15.30 8.11
C SER A 278 -23.66 -14.20 8.66
N LYS A 279 -23.88 -14.18 9.99
CA LYS A 279 -24.65 -13.13 10.67
C LYS A 279 -24.03 -11.73 10.46
N LEU A 280 -22.71 -11.63 10.54
CA LEU A 280 -21.97 -10.37 10.31
C LEU A 280 -22.07 -9.91 8.85
N ALA A 281 -21.97 -10.83 7.88
CA ALA A 281 -22.11 -10.53 6.46
C ALA A 281 -23.52 -9.99 6.14
N GLU A 282 -24.57 -10.62 6.68
CA GLU A 282 -25.95 -10.14 6.54
C GLU A 282 -26.15 -8.75 7.16
N ALA A 283 -25.49 -8.46 8.29
CA ALA A 283 -25.54 -7.13 8.91
C ALA A 283 -24.82 -6.09 8.03
N CYS A 284 -23.65 -6.42 7.48
CA CYS A 284 -22.91 -5.53 6.60
C CYS A 284 -23.68 -5.24 5.30
N ALA A 285 -24.29 -6.26 4.68
CA ALA A 285 -25.09 -6.10 3.48
C ALA A 285 -26.32 -5.20 3.71
N ARG A 286 -26.92 -5.23 4.90
CA ARG A 286 -28.07 -4.39 5.27
C ARG A 286 -27.69 -2.97 5.64
N TYR A 287 -26.65 -2.78 6.46
CA TYR A 287 -26.37 -1.49 7.11
C TYR A 287 -25.19 -0.71 6.51
N ALA A 288 -24.26 -1.36 5.81
CA ALA A 288 -23.18 -0.69 5.07
C ALA A 288 -22.83 -1.39 3.76
N PRO A 289 -23.78 -1.48 2.81
CA PRO A 289 -23.56 -2.18 1.54
C PRO A 289 -22.49 -1.52 0.64
N LYS A 290 -22.15 -0.25 0.90
CA LYS A 290 -21.12 0.47 0.16
C LYS A 290 -19.72 0.33 0.77
N ALA A 291 -19.58 -0.24 1.96
CA ALA A 291 -18.28 -0.41 2.59
C ALA A 291 -17.41 -1.40 1.81
N VAL A 292 -16.08 -1.25 1.90
CA VAL A 292 -15.13 -2.29 1.53
C VAL A 292 -15.00 -3.26 2.71
N ILE A 293 -15.36 -4.51 2.50
CA ILE A 293 -15.34 -5.56 3.52
C ILE A 293 -14.02 -6.32 3.41
N ILE A 294 -13.25 -6.30 4.50
CA ILE A 294 -12.01 -7.06 4.66
C ILE A 294 -12.32 -8.27 5.54
N VAL A 295 -12.24 -9.47 4.96
CA VAL A 295 -12.41 -10.74 5.66
C VAL A 295 -11.03 -11.23 6.10
N ALA A 296 -10.83 -11.30 7.41
CA ALA A 296 -9.61 -11.79 8.05
C ALA A 296 -9.91 -12.89 9.09
N VAL A 297 -10.99 -13.64 8.84
CA VAL A 297 -11.41 -14.80 9.64
C VAL A 297 -10.81 -16.05 9.01
N THR A 298 -9.91 -16.72 9.71
CA THR A 298 -9.31 -17.97 9.25
C THR A 298 -10.34 -19.11 9.29
N PRO A 299 -10.43 -19.97 8.26
CA PRO A 299 -9.69 -19.95 6.99
C PRO A 299 -10.26 -18.93 6.00
N ILE A 300 -9.44 -17.97 5.56
CA ILE A 300 -9.88 -16.83 4.72
C ILE A 300 -10.35 -17.34 3.34
N SER A 301 -9.74 -18.42 2.87
CA SER A 301 -10.13 -19.13 1.64
C SER A 301 -11.55 -19.70 1.65
N VAL A 302 -12.17 -19.93 2.82
CA VAL A 302 -13.57 -20.40 2.93
C VAL A 302 -14.49 -19.26 3.38
N THR A 303 -14.05 -18.45 4.34
CA THR A 303 -14.90 -17.40 4.92
C THR A 303 -15.20 -16.27 3.95
N LEU A 304 -14.28 -15.91 3.04
CA LEU A 304 -14.58 -14.93 2.00
C LEU A 304 -15.66 -15.44 1.03
N PRO A 305 -15.57 -16.67 0.47
CA PRO A 305 -16.66 -17.26 -0.30
C PRO A 305 -18.00 -17.32 0.44
N ILE A 306 -18.03 -17.62 1.75
CA ILE A 306 -19.26 -17.55 2.58
C ILE A 306 -19.86 -16.14 2.52
N VAL A 307 -19.04 -15.11 2.75
CA VAL A 307 -19.48 -13.71 2.67
C VAL A 307 -19.98 -13.37 1.25
N ALA A 308 -19.27 -13.84 0.22
CA ALA A 308 -19.65 -13.60 -1.17
C ALA A 308 -21.01 -14.22 -1.52
N GLU A 309 -21.29 -15.45 -1.09
CA GLU A 309 -22.59 -16.12 -1.27
C GLU A 309 -23.74 -15.36 -0.59
N ILE A 310 -23.52 -14.87 0.62
CA ILE A 310 -24.53 -14.08 1.34
C ILE A 310 -24.80 -12.76 0.63
N TYR A 311 -23.75 -12.08 0.16
CA TYR A 311 -23.92 -10.87 -0.63
C TYR A 311 -24.60 -11.15 -1.97
N ARG A 312 -24.36 -12.29 -2.63
CA ARG A 312 -25.06 -12.70 -3.87
C ARG A 312 -26.56 -12.89 -3.66
N LYS A 313 -26.97 -13.35 -2.47
CA LYS A 313 -28.39 -13.44 -2.08
C LYS A 313 -29.01 -12.08 -1.74
N SER A 314 -28.19 -11.02 -1.66
CA SER A 314 -28.62 -9.64 -1.42
C SER A 314 -28.52 -8.81 -2.71
N ASP A 315 -29.21 -7.66 -2.75
CA ASP A 315 -29.15 -6.74 -3.90
C ASP A 315 -27.83 -5.94 -3.98
N TRP A 316 -26.89 -6.16 -3.07
CA TRP A 316 -25.68 -5.34 -2.90
C TRP A 316 -24.37 -6.07 -3.20
N TYR A 317 -24.42 -7.18 -3.95
CA TYR A 317 -23.19 -7.88 -4.36
C TYR A 317 -22.31 -7.03 -5.28
N HIS A 318 -21.09 -6.75 -4.82
CA HIS A 318 -20.05 -6.15 -5.66
C HIS A 318 -18.70 -6.86 -5.44
N PRO A 319 -18.15 -7.57 -6.43
CA PRO A 319 -16.93 -8.37 -6.26
C PRO A 319 -15.71 -7.52 -5.87
N GLY A 320 -15.64 -6.27 -6.33
CA GLY A 320 -14.56 -5.35 -5.97
C GLY A 320 -14.64 -4.75 -4.56
N ARG A 321 -15.66 -5.08 -3.76
CA ARG A 321 -15.79 -4.60 -2.37
C ARG A 321 -15.56 -5.68 -1.32
N LEU A 322 -15.49 -6.95 -1.72
CA LEU A 322 -15.26 -8.08 -0.82
C LEU A 322 -13.82 -8.56 -0.99
N LEU A 323 -12.99 -8.35 0.03
CA LEU A 323 -11.56 -8.62 0.00
C LEU A 323 -11.19 -9.58 1.13
N GLY A 324 -10.56 -10.71 0.83
CA GLY A 324 -9.88 -11.54 1.83
C GLY A 324 -8.47 -11.03 2.06
N SER A 325 -8.05 -10.95 3.33
CA SER A 325 -6.71 -10.47 3.67
C SER A 325 -5.63 -11.48 3.27
N ALA A 326 -4.78 -11.12 2.32
CA ALA A 326 -3.55 -11.87 1.99
C ALA A 326 -2.30 -11.23 2.65
N MET A 327 -2.49 -10.31 3.59
CA MET A 327 -1.38 -9.53 4.13
C MET A 327 -0.45 -10.31 5.05
N LEU A 328 -0.99 -11.27 5.81
CA LEU A 328 -0.16 -12.11 6.68
C LEU A 328 0.86 -12.92 5.87
N VAL A 329 0.41 -13.54 4.78
CA VAL A 329 1.29 -14.29 3.88
C VAL A 329 2.28 -13.37 3.16
N GLN A 330 1.84 -12.16 2.77
CA GLN A 330 2.71 -11.15 2.14
C GLN A 330 3.86 -10.71 3.05
N ILE A 331 3.56 -10.30 4.28
CA ILE A 331 4.61 -9.83 5.20
C ILE A 331 5.55 -10.98 5.60
N LYS A 332 5.03 -12.21 5.72
CA LYS A 332 5.84 -13.40 6.03
C LYS A 332 6.80 -13.71 4.90
N ALA A 333 6.34 -13.72 3.65
CA ALA A 333 7.18 -13.96 2.49
C ALA A 333 8.28 -12.89 2.33
N ASN A 334 7.92 -11.61 2.48
CA ASN A 334 8.88 -10.51 2.42
C ASN A 334 9.93 -10.60 3.55
N ALA A 335 9.51 -10.95 4.77
CA ALA A 335 10.42 -11.16 5.90
C ALA A 335 11.40 -12.31 5.65
N LEU A 336 10.92 -13.46 5.18
CA LEU A 336 11.79 -14.60 4.89
C LEU A 336 12.80 -14.29 3.79
N ALA A 337 12.36 -13.69 2.68
CA ALA A 337 13.24 -13.32 1.58
C ALA A 337 14.24 -12.22 2.00
N GLY A 338 13.78 -11.18 2.71
CA GLY A 338 14.65 -10.10 3.20
C GLY A 338 15.73 -10.59 4.15
N HIS A 339 15.38 -11.38 5.16
CA HIS A 339 16.36 -11.95 6.07
C HIS A 339 17.33 -12.91 5.37
N TYR A 340 16.87 -13.70 4.40
CA TYR A 340 17.73 -14.60 3.63
C TYR A 340 18.78 -13.85 2.81
N GLN A 341 18.38 -12.73 2.20
CA GLN A 341 19.22 -11.88 1.36
C GLN A 341 19.96 -10.78 2.12
N THR A 342 19.84 -10.76 3.46
CA THR A 342 20.36 -9.69 4.32
C THR A 342 19.94 -8.27 3.87
N LEU A 343 18.72 -8.16 3.34
CA LEU A 343 18.06 -6.90 2.96
C LEU A 343 17.00 -6.51 4.01
N ASP A 344 16.65 -5.22 4.06
CA ASP A 344 15.49 -4.77 4.83
C ASP A 344 14.20 -5.42 4.27
N PRO A 345 13.46 -6.22 5.07
CA PRO A 345 12.19 -6.82 4.66
C PRO A 345 11.14 -5.85 4.12
N GLN A 346 11.18 -4.57 4.50
CA GLN A 346 10.25 -3.56 3.97
C GLN A 346 10.55 -3.16 2.52
N MET A 347 11.78 -3.38 2.06
CA MET A 347 12.23 -3.07 0.71
C MET A 347 12.12 -4.28 -0.23
N VAL A 348 11.82 -5.46 0.31
CA VAL A 348 11.64 -6.70 -0.45
C VAL A 348 10.16 -6.95 -0.73
N HIS A 349 9.84 -7.32 -1.97
CA HIS A 349 8.51 -7.74 -2.37
C HIS A 349 8.57 -9.11 -3.04
N VAL A 350 7.92 -10.09 -2.43
CA VAL A 350 7.72 -11.42 -3.00
C VAL A 350 6.29 -11.48 -3.57
N PRO A 351 6.12 -11.70 -4.89
CA PRO A 351 4.80 -11.91 -5.46
C PRO A 351 4.12 -13.14 -4.86
N ILE A 352 2.82 -13.05 -4.59
CA ILE A 352 2.02 -14.18 -4.08
C ILE A 352 0.87 -14.46 -5.02
N VAL A 353 0.68 -15.73 -5.35
CA VAL A 353 -0.48 -16.25 -6.09
C VAL A 353 -1.16 -17.37 -5.29
N GLY A 354 -2.31 -17.86 -5.76
CA GLY A 354 -3.06 -18.93 -5.09
C GLY A 354 -4.02 -18.37 -4.03
N GLY A 355 -3.94 -18.90 -2.81
CA GLY A 355 -4.84 -18.56 -1.71
C GLY A 355 -4.26 -17.61 -0.65
N PRO A 356 -5.11 -17.12 0.28
CA PRO A 356 -4.73 -16.17 1.33
C PRO A 356 -4.11 -16.82 2.57
N ASP A 357 -4.37 -18.12 2.78
CA ASP A 357 -3.93 -18.85 3.96
C ASP A 357 -2.53 -19.45 3.74
N VAL A 358 -1.80 -19.71 4.84
CA VAL A 358 -0.40 -20.14 4.78
C VAL A 358 -0.22 -21.48 4.07
N ASP A 359 -1.24 -22.33 3.99
CA ASP A 359 -1.20 -23.64 3.33
C ASP A 359 -1.48 -23.59 1.83
N CYS A 360 -2.33 -22.67 1.37
CA CYS A 360 -2.68 -22.49 -0.04
C CYS A 360 -2.06 -21.25 -0.70
N ALA A 361 -1.30 -20.42 0.02
CA ALA A 361 -0.54 -19.32 -0.57
C ALA A 361 0.69 -19.84 -1.33
N LEU A 362 0.98 -19.29 -2.51
CA LEU A 362 2.17 -19.63 -3.29
C LEU A 362 3.05 -18.39 -3.47
N PRO A 363 4.02 -18.15 -2.56
CA PRO A 363 5.02 -17.09 -2.72
C PRO A 363 6.05 -17.46 -3.79
N LEU A 364 6.19 -16.59 -4.79
CA LEU A 364 7.11 -16.75 -5.91
C LEU A 364 8.49 -16.19 -5.54
N PHE A 365 9.22 -16.88 -4.66
CA PHE A 365 10.53 -16.42 -4.14
C PHE A 365 11.58 -16.15 -5.23
N ALA A 366 11.57 -16.95 -6.29
CA ALA A 366 12.46 -16.74 -7.44
C ALA A 366 12.14 -15.45 -8.23
N GLN A 367 10.94 -14.88 -8.05
CA GLN A 367 10.49 -13.62 -8.64
C GLN A 367 10.52 -12.46 -7.61
N ALA A 368 11.20 -12.64 -6.47
CA ALA A 368 11.34 -11.59 -5.48
C ALA A 368 12.06 -10.36 -6.05
N VAL A 369 11.64 -9.18 -5.60
CA VAL A 369 12.22 -7.89 -5.97
C VAL A 369 12.87 -7.29 -4.71
N PRO A 370 14.11 -6.75 -4.77
CA PRO A 370 14.90 -6.43 -5.97
C PRO A 370 15.72 -7.59 -6.55
N VAL A 371 15.98 -8.65 -5.77
CA VAL A 371 16.83 -9.77 -6.19
C VAL A 371 16.01 -11.05 -6.16
N GLY A 372 15.92 -11.74 -7.30
CA GLY A 372 15.30 -13.07 -7.39
C GLY A 372 16.18 -14.15 -6.76
N LEU A 373 15.55 -15.18 -6.20
CA LEU A 373 16.25 -16.29 -5.54
C LEU A 373 16.45 -17.49 -6.48
N SER A 374 17.45 -18.32 -6.19
CA SER A 374 17.63 -19.58 -6.94
C SER A 374 16.50 -20.57 -6.62
N LEU A 375 16.31 -21.58 -7.46
CA LEU A 375 15.28 -22.62 -7.24
C LEU A 375 15.49 -23.34 -5.91
N LYS A 376 16.73 -23.75 -5.63
CA LYS A 376 17.10 -24.44 -4.39
C LYS A 376 16.83 -23.58 -3.15
N ASP A 377 17.13 -22.29 -3.23
CA ASP A 377 16.85 -21.36 -2.13
C ASP A 377 15.34 -21.13 -1.96
N SER A 378 14.61 -21.07 -3.09
CA SER A 378 13.15 -20.90 -3.10
C SER A 378 12.44 -22.08 -2.44
N GLU A 379 12.86 -23.31 -2.73
CA GLU A 379 12.34 -24.53 -2.07
C GLU A 379 12.57 -24.50 -0.56
N LYS A 380 13.79 -24.18 -0.13
CA LYS A 380 14.14 -24.05 1.30
C LYS A 380 13.33 -22.96 2.01
N LEU A 381 13.11 -21.82 1.36
CA LEU A 381 12.27 -20.77 1.92
C LEU A 381 10.79 -21.11 1.90
N MET A 382 10.34 -21.90 0.93
CA MET A 382 8.97 -22.41 0.87
C MET A 382 8.68 -23.34 2.05
N GLU A 383 9.60 -24.24 2.40
CA GLU A 383 9.49 -25.09 3.60
C GLU A 383 9.31 -24.24 4.87
N LYS A 384 10.20 -23.26 5.08
CA LYS A 384 10.10 -22.30 6.20
C LYS A 384 8.83 -21.46 6.15
N PHE A 385 8.33 -21.16 4.97
CA PHE A 385 7.09 -20.43 4.79
C PHE A 385 5.88 -21.27 5.22
N ARG A 386 5.91 -22.59 5.01
CA ARG A 386 4.84 -23.50 5.45
C ARG A 386 4.82 -23.74 6.96
N GLU A 387 5.94 -23.51 7.67
CA GLU A 387 5.98 -23.61 9.14
C GLU A 387 4.97 -22.63 9.78
N GLN A 388 3.92 -23.16 10.42
CA GLN A 388 2.88 -22.34 11.02
C GLN A 388 3.29 -21.84 12.40
N VAL A 389 3.21 -20.53 12.60
CA VAL A 389 3.29 -19.95 13.94
C VAL A 389 1.92 -20.11 14.60
N PRO A 390 1.83 -20.65 15.83
CA PRO A 390 0.57 -20.74 16.55
C PRO A 390 0.00 -19.33 16.78
N HIS A 391 -1.18 -19.04 16.19
CA HIS A 391 -1.88 -17.76 16.29
C HIS A 391 -1.00 -16.51 16.05
N PRO A 392 -0.73 -16.14 14.79
CA PRO A 392 0.02 -14.94 14.47
C PRO A 392 -0.81 -13.66 14.74
N VAL A 393 -0.83 -13.18 15.98
CA VAL A 393 -1.63 -12.01 16.39
C VAL A 393 -1.03 -10.71 15.85
N MET A 394 0.22 -10.42 16.23
CA MET A 394 0.86 -9.12 15.95
C MET A 394 1.13 -8.92 14.46
N SER A 395 1.62 -9.96 13.78
CA SER A 395 1.86 -9.91 12.34
C SER A 395 0.55 -9.75 11.57
N THR A 396 -0.54 -10.41 11.98
CA THR A 396 -1.87 -10.19 11.38
C THR A 396 -2.32 -8.74 11.54
N ALA A 397 -2.20 -8.16 12.74
CA ALA A 397 -2.57 -6.77 12.98
C ALA A 397 -1.75 -5.78 12.12
N VAL A 398 -0.42 -5.96 12.02
CA VAL A 398 0.45 -5.14 11.16
C VAL A 398 0.08 -5.28 9.69
N GLY A 399 -0.16 -6.50 9.23
CA GLY A 399 -0.60 -6.78 7.87
C GLY A 399 -1.92 -6.10 7.54
N LEU A 400 -2.92 -6.26 8.41
CA LEU A 400 -4.25 -5.64 8.23
C LEU A 400 -4.17 -4.12 8.24
N ASN A 401 -3.40 -3.50 9.14
CA ASN A 401 -3.24 -2.04 9.14
C ASN A 401 -2.63 -1.55 7.81
N ARG A 402 -1.66 -2.27 7.23
CA ARG A 402 -1.12 -1.93 5.89
C ARG A 402 -2.18 -2.02 4.79
N MET A 403 -3.01 -3.05 4.80
CA MET A 403 -4.12 -3.18 3.84
C MET A 403 -5.19 -2.10 4.02
N ILE A 404 -5.59 -1.81 5.26
CA ILE A 404 -6.50 -0.69 5.60
C ILE A 404 -5.92 0.63 5.09
N THR A 405 -4.62 0.87 5.30
CA THR A 405 -3.93 2.08 4.81
C THR A 405 -3.99 2.17 3.29
N GLY A 406 -3.65 1.09 2.58
CA GLY A 406 -3.71 1.07 1.11
C GLY A 406 -5.13 1.32 0.58
N ILE A 407 -6.14 0.72 1.20
CA ILE A 407 -7.55 0.94 0.83
C ILE A 407 -7.97 2.39 1.13
N ALA A 408 -7.61 2.92 2.30
CA ALA A 408 -7.90 4.30 2.69
C ALA A 408 -7.26 5.31 1.72
N MET A 409 -6.02 5.08 1.29
CA MET A 409 -5.35 5.90 0.28
C MET A 409 -6.08 5.83 -1.06
N GLY A 410 -6.51 4.65 -1.50
CA GLY A 410 -7.31 4.50 -2.73
C GLY A 410 -8.68 5.20 -2.66
N ILE A 411 -9.35 5.16 -1.50
CA ILE A 411 -10.61 5.89 -1.25
C ILE A 411 -10.40 7.41 -1.30
N ARG A 412 -9.25 7.89 -0.81
CA ARG A 412 -8.84 9.29 -0.90
C ARG A 412 -8.42 9.72 -2.32
N GLY A 413 -8.31 8.77 -3.25
CA GLY A 413 -7.99 9.02 -4.65
C GLY A 413 -6.52 8.93 -4.98
N ASP A 414 -5.73 8.25 -4.15
CA ASP A 414 -4.35 7.90 -4.49
C ASP A 414 -4.34 6.88 -5.65
N TYR A 415 -3.53 7.14 -6.66
CA TYR A 415 -3.44 6.31 -7.85
C TYR A 415 -2.49 5.12 -7.67
N ASP A 416 -1.63 5.11 -6.64
CA ASP A 416 -0.66 4.05 -6.39
C ASP A 416 -1.08 3.11 -5.24
N ALA A 417 -2.36 3.15 -4.86
CA ALA A 417 -2.97 2.30 -3.85
C ALA A 417 -3.12 0.84 -4.32
N ASN A 418 -2.02 0.08 -4.33
CA ASN A 418 -1.99 -1.34 -4.67
C ASN A 418 -1.96 -2.21 -3.41
N VAL A 419 -2.80 -3.23 -3.36
CA VAL A 419 -2.94 -4.12 -2.20
C VAL A 419 -3.01 -5.59 -2.68
N PRO A 420 -2.30 -6.54 -2.04
CA PRO A 420 -2.54 -7.96 -2.26
C PRO A 420 -3.85 -8.36 -1.55
N ALA A 421 -4.81 -8.87 -2.31
CA ALA A 421 -6.09 -9.29 -1.77
C ALA A 421 -6.57 -10.58 -2.43
N PHE A 422 -7.20 -11.44 -1.63
CA PHE A 422 -7.97 -12.57 -2.13
C PHE A 422 -9.32 -12.07 -2.59
N ILE A 423 -9.60 -12.14 -3.89
CA ILE A 423 -10.79 -11.54 -4.50
C ILE A 423 -11.44 -12.49 -5.49
N ARG A 424 -12.71 -12.23 -5.83
CA ARG A 424 -13.36 -12.89 -6.95
C ARG A 424 -12.57 -12.57 -8.23
N SER A 425 -12.05 -13.60 -8.86
CA SER A 425 -11.23 -13.51 -10.06
C SER A 425 -11.74 -14.49 -11.12
N ASN A 426 -11.86 -14.03 -12.35
CA ASN A 426 -12.19 -14.86 -13.52
C ASN A 426 -10.94 -15.21 -14.35
N VAL A 427 -9.75 -15.00 -13.78
CA VAL A 427 -8.48 -15.31 -14.47
C VAL A 427 -8.37 -16.81 -14.78
N ILE A 428 -8.96 -17.67 -13.95
CA ILE A 428 -8.95 -19.13 -14.10
C ILE A 428 -10.38 -19.67 -13.95
N GLY A 429 -10.71 -20.74 -14.68
CA GLY A 429 -12.02 -21.39 -14.62
C GLY A 429 -12.21 -22.37 -13.45
N THR A 430 -11.12 -22.90 -12.89
CA THR A 430 -11.13 -23.94 -11.83
C THR A 430 -11.63 -23.45 -10.48
N CYS A 431 -11.19 -22.26 -10.05
CA CYS A 431 -11.61 -21.63 -8.79
C CYS A 431 -12.09 -20.21 -9.05
N SER A 432 -12.96 -19.71 -8.18
CA SER A 432 -13.60 -18.41 -8.35
C SER A 432 -12.87 -17.27 -7.63
N HIS A 433 -12.03 -17.56 -6.64
CA HIS A 433 -11.26 -16.58 -5.89
C HIS A 433 -9.77 -16.88 -5.92
N LEU A 434 -8.97 -15.82 -6.08
CA LEU A 434 -7.51 -15.90 -6.13
C LEU A 434 -6.89 -14.67 -5.45
N VAL A 435 -5.69 -14.85 -4.90
CA VAL A 435 -4.85 -13.74 -4.46
C VAL A 435 -4.29 -13.06 -5.69
N CYS A 436 -4.59 -11.77 -5.82
CA CYS A 436 -4.05 -10.92 -6.85
C CYS A 436 -3.64 -9.58 -6.25
N ILE A 437 -2.72 -8.89 -6.93
CA ILE A 437 -2.51 -7.47 -6.65
C ILE A 437 -3.66 -6.70 -7.28
N VAL A 438 -4.31 -5.87 -6.48
CA VAL A 438 -5.44 -5.04 -6.91
C VAL A 438 -5.15 -3.57 -6.65
N LYS A 439 -5.53 -2.73 -7.61
CA LYS A 439 -5.55 -1.28 -7.44
C LYS A 439 -6.88 -0.87 -6.81
N ILE A 440 -6.81 -0.18 -5.69
CA ILE A 440 -7.99 0.31 -4.98
C ILE A 440 -8.32 1.73 -5.43
N GLY A 441 -9.61 2.00 -5.64
CA GLY A 441 -10.15 3.33 -5.86
C GLY A 441 -11.32 3.64 -4.93
N LYS A 442 -12.03 4.72 -5.24
CA LYS A 442 -13.18 5.22 -4.45
C LYS A 442 -14.33 4.22 -4.28
N SER A 443 -14.45 3.25 -5.19
CA SER A 443 -15.55 2.29 -5.22
C SER A 443 -15.13 0.85 -4.87
N GLY A 444 -13.94 0.68 -4.28
CA GLY A 444 -13.31 -0.63 -4.07
C GLY A 444 -12.25 -0.91 -5.14
N VAL A 445 -12.11 -2.16 -5.56
CA VAL A 445 -11.15 -2.59 -6.59
C VAL A 445 -11.48 -1.92 -7.92
N LEU A 446 -10.53 -1.12 -8.42
CA LEU A 446 -10.59 -0.47 -9.72
C LEU A 446 -9.98 -1.35 -10.81
N HIS A 447 -8.87 -2.02 -10.50
CA HIS A 447 -8.17 -2.87 -11.45
C HIS A 447 -7.57 -4.08 -10.74
N ASN A 448 -7.71 -5.25 -11.36
CA ASN A 448 -7.02 -6.47 -10.96
C ASN A 448 -5.86 -6.69 -11.95
N TYR A 449 -4.62 -6.66 -11.46
CA TYR A 449 -3.43 -6.89 -12.30
C TYR A 449 -3.29 -8.35 -12.73
N GLY A 450 -4.12 -9.24 -12.21
CA GLY A 450 -4.18 -10.65 -12.60
C GLY A 450 -2.99 -11.45 -12.08
N LEU A 451 -2.70 -12.54 -12.79
CA LEU A 451 -1.61 -13.44 -12.46
C LEU A 451 -0.33 -13.02 -13.16
N GLN A 452 0.78 -13.21 -12.46
CA GLN A 452 2.10 -13.07 -13.04
C GLN A 452 2.44 -14.28 -13.91
N LYS A 453 3.48 -14.14 -14.74
CA LYS A 453 3.98 -15.25 -15.55
C LYS A 453 4.62 -16.29 -14.61
N LEU A 454 4.05 -17.49 -14.60
CA LEU A 454 4.55 -18.60 -13.78
C LEU A 454 5.57 -19.44 -14.56
N ARG A 455 6.59 -19.94 -13.85
CA ARG A 455 7.45 -21.01 -14.37
C ARG A 455 6.73 -22.37 -14.31
N LYS A 456 7.31 -23.39 -14.94
CA LYS A 456 6.72 -24.74 -15.00
C LYS A 456 6.53 -25.38 -13.62
N ASP A 457 7.52 -25.23 -12.74
CA ASP A 457 7.48 -25.65 -11.33
C ASP A 457 6.39 -24.93 -10.54
N GLU A 458 6.34 -23.61 -10.65
CA GLU A 458 5.34 -22.76 -10.00
C GLU A 458 3.91 -23.06 -10.50
N LEU A 459 3.76 -23.32 -11.81
CA LEU A 459 2.48 -23.64 -12.43
C LEU A 459 1.91 -24.95 -11.89
N MET A 460 2.71 -26.01 -11.74
CA MET A 460 2.23 -27.29 -11.19
C MET A 460 1.71 -27.14 -9.76
N GLN A 461 2.45 -26.44 -8.90
CA GLN A 461 2.02 -26.17 -7.52
C GLN A 461 0.77 -25.29 -7.48
N PHE A 462 0.67 -24.34 -8.41
CA PHE A 462 -0.45 -23.44 -8.52
C PHE A 462 -1.73 -24.16 -8.99
N GLU A 463 -1.63 -25.14 -9.90
CA GLU A 463 -2.76 -25.98 -10.32
C GLU A 463 -3.30 -26.81 -9.16
N GLU A 464 -2.42 -27.46 -8.38
CA GLU A 464 -2.80 -28.19 -7.17
C GLU A 464 -3.50 -27.26 -6.16
N THR A 465 -2.93 -26.07 -5.95
CA THR A 465 -3.53 -25.04 -5.09
C THR A 465 -4.92 -24.62 -5.58
N CYS A 466 -5.14 -24.48 -6.89
CA CYS A 466 -6.44 -24.12 -7.45
C CYS A 466 -7.51 -25.21 -7.20
N LEU A 467 -7.12 -26.49 -7.23
CA LEU A 467 -8.01 -27.60 -6.89
C LEU A 467 -8.40 -27.57 -5.41
N GLU A 468 -7.44 -27.27 -4.53
CA GLU A 468 -7.70 -27.12 -3.10
C GLU A 468 -8.62 -25.93 -2.80
N LEU A 469 -8.39 -24.78 -3.46
CA LEU A 469 -9.28 -23.63 -3.35
C LEU A 469 -10.70 -23.94 -3.84
N LYS A 470 -10.85 -24.74 -4.90
CA LYS A 470 -12.17 -25.18 -5.36
C LYS A 470 -12.92 -25.98 -4.29
N LYS A 471 -12.25 -26.92 -3.62
CA LYS A 471 -12.87 -27.68 -2.50
C LYS A 471 -13.32 -26.75 -1.37
N ARG A 472 -12.53 -25.71 -1.05
CA ARG A 472 -12.87 -24.71 -0.03
C ARG A 472 -14.06 -23.84 -0.41
N GLU A 473 -14.19 -23.50 -1.69
CA GLU A 473 -15.38 -22.81 -2.22
C GLU A 473 -16.63 -23.70 -2.15
N GLU A 474 -16.48 -25.00 -2.38
CA GLU A 474 -17.56 -25.98 -2.22
C GLU A 474 -18.01 -26.09 -0.75
N MET A 475 -17.06 -26.11 0.22
CA MET A 475 -17.40 -26.08 1.66
C MET A 475 -18.21 -24.82 2.04
N ALA A 476 -17.83 -23.66 1.48
CA ALA A 476 -18.55 -22.42 1.72
C ALA A 476 -19.98 -22.46 1.15
N SER A 477 -20.14 -22.98 -0.07
CA SER A 477 -21.45 -23.16 -0.71
C SER A 477 -22.33 -24.10 0.10
N ASP A 478 -21.80 -25.25 0.54
CA ASP A 478 -22.52 -26.24 1.35
C ASP A 478 -23.05 -25.61 2.66
N LEU A 479 -22.21 -24.86 3.37
CA LEU A 479 -22.63 -24.19 4.62
C LEU A 479 -23.77 -23.18 4.42
N VAL A 480 -23.73 -22.41 3.33
CA VAL A 480 -24.66 -21.29 3.07
C VAL A 480 -25.94 -21.72 2.36
N ASN A 481 -25.87 -22.75 1.50
CA ASN A 481 -26.97 -23.18 0.64
C ASN A 481 -27.73 -24.40 1.18
N ARG A 482 -27.33 -24.96 2.33
CA ARG A 482 -28.05 -26.04 2.99
C ARG A 482 -29.51 -25.67 3.31
N LYS A 483 -30.41 -26.61 2.98
CA LYS A 483 -31.85 -26.50 3.25
C LYS A 483 -32.16 -26.71 4.74
N ASP A 484 -31.51 -27.70 5.35
CA ASP A 484 -31.63 -27.96 6.78
C ASP A 484 -30.42 -27.39 7.53
N LYS A 485 -30.67 -26.41 8.40
CA LYS A 485 -29.62 -25.77 9.22
C LYS A 485 -29.25 -26.60 10.46
N CYS A 486 -30.08 -27.56 10.85
CA CYS A 486 -29.85 -28.46 11.99
C CYS A 486 -28.99 -29.66 11.61
N ALA A 487 -29.01 -30.09 10.34
CA ALA A 487 -28.13 -31.13 9.82
C ALA A 487 -26.66 -30.66 9.74
N LEU A 488 -25.73 -31.60 9.95
CA LEU A 488 -24.31 -31.37 9.72
C LEU A 488 -24.04 -31.19 8.22
N PRO A 489 -23.19 -30.23 7.82
CA PRO A 489 -22.78 -30.08 6.42
C PRO A 489 -22.07 -31.34 5.88
N GLU A 490 -22.15 -31.57 4.57
CA GLU A 490 -21.52 -32.74 3.93
C GLU A 490 -20.01 -32.79 4.17
N PHE A 491 -19.34 -31.64 4.13
CA PHE A 491 -17.90 -31.60 4.36
C PHE A 491 -17.50 -32.05 5.78
N MET A 492 -18.35 -31.80 6.79
CA MET A 492 -18.13 -32.28 8.15
C MET A 492 -18.38 -33.78 8.26
N ILE A 493 -19.40 -34.29 7.56
CA ILE A 493 -19.71 -35.72 7.54
C ILE A 493 -18.53 -36.50 6.95
N ARG A 494 -18.00 -36.04 5.80
CA ARG A 494 -16.83 -36.65 5.15
C ARG A 494 -15.61 -36.68 6.07
N GLU A 495 -15.30 -35.57 6.73
CA GLU A 495 -14.19 -35.53 7.69
C GLU A 495 -14.38 -36.51 8.85
N MET A 496 -15.60 -36.59 9.41
CA MET A 496 -15.89 -37.55 10.49
C MET A 496 -15.77 -39.01 10.03
N GLU A 497 -16.06 -39.30 8.76
CA GLU A 497 -15.87 -40.63 8.16
C GLU A 497 -14.39 -40.96 7.92
N GLU A 498 -13.60 -39.99 7.45
CA GLU A 498 -12.15 -40.10 7.31
C GLU A 498 -11.48 -40.35 8.66
N GLU A 499 -11.80 -39.57 9.69
CA GLU A 499 -11.27 -39.75 11.06
C GLU A 499 -11.62 -41.12 11.65
N LYS A 500 -12.82 -41.66 11.35
CA LYS A 500 -13.22 -43.01 11.77
C LYS A 500 -12.40 -44.07 11.05
N THR A 501 -12.17 -43.89 9.76
CA THR A 501 -11.41 -44.82 8.91
C THR A 501 -9.94 -44.87 9.34
N GLU A 502 -9.32 -43.72 9.63
CA GLU A 502 -7.95 -43.65 10.16
C GLU A 502 -7.83 -44.33 11.52
N LYS A 503 -8.76 -44.07 12.45
CA LYS A 503 -8.77 -44.73 13.76
C LYS A 503 -8.95 -46.24 13.67
N MET A 504 -9.74 -46.73 12.70
CA MET A 504 -9.89 -48.15 12.44
C MET A 504 -8.67 -48.77 11.73
N GLY A 505 -7.98 -48.01 10.88
CA GLY A 505 -6.76 -48.44 10.20
C GLY A 505 -5.56 -48.60 11.12
N ILE A 506 -5.50 -47.85 12.22
CA ILE A 506 -4.47 -47.96 13.27
C ILE A 506 -4.68 -49.19 14.18
N ILE A 507 -5.84 -49.86 14.11
CA ILE A 507 -6.16 -51.07 14.89
C ILE A 507 -5.81 -52.37 14.12
N ARG A 508 -5.28 -52.28 12.89
CA ARG A 508 -4.68 -53.40 12.14
C ARG A 508 -3.18 -53.28 12.12
#